data_AF-A0A4Q6G3J1-F1
#
_entry.id   AF-A0A4Q6G3J1-F1
#
_cell.length_a   1.000
_cell.length_b   1.000
_cell.length_c   1.000
_cell.angle_alpha   90.00
_cell.angle_beta   90.00
_cell.angle_gamma   90.00
#
_symmetry.space_group_name_H-M   'P 1'
#
loop_
_entity.id
_entity.type
_entity.pdbx_description
1 polymer ?
#
loop_
_entity_poly.entity_id
_entity_poly.type
_entity_poly.pdbx_seq_one_letter_code
_entity_poly.pdbx_strand_id
1 'polypeptide(L)'
;TFRSFLPKYMWPSHMEVLVKMPLTPNGKLNRLVLPKPDFTVTRSEDKKVREPISVSEQAIAGIWKDLLGVKLVSLDDNFFDLGGHSLLTLKMLSRINESFAKNLKLRDILTANLSQIAQMVDQGESQS
;
A
#
# COMPACT_ATOMS: atom_id res chain seq x y z
N THR A 1 8.83 -21.58 -4.02
CA THR A 1 7.85 -20.46 -3.96
C THR A 1 8.04 -19.56 -5.17
N PHE A 2 6.98 -18.91 -5.69
CA PHE A 2 7.06 -18.05 -6.89
C PHE A 2 8.10 -16.93 -6.83
N ARG A 3 8.46 -16.52 -5.62
CA ARG A 3 9.46 -15.49 -5.33
C ARG A 3 10.87 -15.80 -5.84
N SER A 4 11.22 -17.07 -6.07
CA SER A 4 12.55 -17.45 -6.57
C SER A 4 12.67 -17.40 -8.09
N PHE A 5 11.56 -17.28 -8.82
CA PHE A 5 11.54 -17.29 -10.28
C PHE A 5 10.84 -16.07 -10.90
N LEU A 6 10.22 -15.20 -10.08
CA LEU A 6 9.60 -13.96 -10.52
C LEU A 6 10.31 -12.74 -9.93
N PRO A 7 10.59 -11.70 -10.74
CA PRO A 7 10.94 -10.38 -10.24
C PRO A 7 9.87 -9.82 -9.29
N LYS A 8 10.28 -8.97 -8.32
CA LYS A 8 9.38 -8.39 -7.31
C LYS A 8 8.14 -7.71 -7.89
N TYR A 9 8.25 -7.04 -9.03
CA TYR A 9 7.12 -6.34 -9.66
C TYR A 9 6.06 -7.28 -10.26
N MET A 10 6.35 -8.59 -10.37
CA MET A 10 5.39 -9.62 -10.80
C MET A 10 4.76 -10.35 -9.61
N TRP A 11 5.12 -9.98 -8.38
CA TRP A 11 4.54 -10.60 -7.20
C TRP A 11 3.10 -10.09 -7.05
N PRO A 12 2.10 -10.98 -6.92
CA PRO A 12 0.74 -10.55 -6.71
C PRO A 12 0.61 -9.90 -5.32
N SER A 13 -0.04 -8.74 -5.26
CA SER A 13 -0.29 -8.03 -4.01
C SER A 13 -1.34 -8.73 -3.13
N HIS A 14 -2.15 -9.62 -3.70
CA HIS A 14 -3.17 -10.38 -2.99
C HIS A 14 -3.25 -11.81 -3.53
N MET A 15 -3.37 -12.79 -2.65
CA MET A 15 -3.59 -14.20 -2.99
C MET A 15 -4.70 -14.76 -2.13
N GLU A 16 -5.69 -15.38 -2.78
CA GLU A 16 -6.85 -15.97 -2.12
C GLU A 16 -7.02 -17.42 -2.58
N VAL A 17 -7.28 -18.32 -1.64
CA VAL A 17 -7.52 -19.74 -1.93
C VAL A 17 -9.00 -19.93 -2.18
N LEU A 18 -9.34 -20.33 -3.41
CA LEU A 18 -10.71 -20.68 -3.77
C LEU A 18 -10.92 -22.19 -3.64
N VAL A 19 -12.03 -22.60 -3.02
CA VAL A 19 -12.42 -24.01 -2.94
C VAL A 19 -12.77 -24.56 -4.34
N LYS A 20 -13.32 -23.72 -5.22
CA LYS A 20 -13.69 -24.09 -6.59
C LYS A 20 -13.55 -22.91 -7.53
N MET A 21 -13.01 -23.18 -8.72
CA MET A 21 -12.93 -22.18 -9.79
C MET A 21 -14.32 -21.91 -10.39
N PRO A 22 -14.77 -20.65 -10.48
CA PRO A 22 -16.03 -20.33 -11.13
C PRO A 22 -15.87 -20.50 -12.64
N LEU A 23 -16.64 -21.42 -13.23
CA LEU A 23 -16.62 -21.67 -14.67
C LEU A 23 -17.92 -21.20 -15.31
N THR A 24 -17.85 -20.82 -16.57
CA THR A 24 -19.00 -20.65 -17.47
C THR A 24 -19.58 -22.02 -17.80
N PRO A 25 -20.81 -22.10 -18.35
CA PRO A 25 -21.40 -23.36 -18.81
C PRO A 25 -20.52 -24.12 -19.81
N ASN A 26 -19.70 -23.39 -20.58
CA ASN A 26 -18.74 -23.95 -21.55
C ASN A 26 -17.39 -24.33 -20.92
N GLY A 27 -17.28 -24.36 -19.59
CA GLY A 27 -16.07 -24.77 -18.86
C GLY A 27 -14.94 -23.73 -18.81
N LYS A 28 -15.11 -22.53 -19.37
CA LYS A 28 -14.12 -21.44 -19.29
C LYS A 28 -14.21 -20.70 -17.96
N LEU A 29 -13.10 -20.17 -17.44
CA LEU A 29 -13.10 -19.32 -16.25
C LEU A 29 -14.05 -18.13 -16.40
N ASN A 30 -15.01 -18.01 -15.49
CA ASN A 30 -15.90 -16.86 -15.41
C ASN A 30 -15.26 -15.78 -14.51
N ARG A 31 -14.49 -14.88 -15.13
CA ARG A 31 -13.74 -13.83 -14.42
C ARG A 31 -14.64 -12.79 -13.73
N LEU A 32 -15.88 -12.63 -14.18
CA LEU A 32 -16.80 -11.60 -13.66
C LEU A 32 -17.34 -11.93 -12.28
N VAL A 33 -17.32 -13.22 -11.91
CA VAL A 33 -17.83 -13.71 -10.61
C VAL A 33 -16.69 -14.17 -9.69
N LEU A 34 -15.43 -13.87 -10.06
CA LEU A 34 -14.33 -14.05 -9.12
C LEU A 34 -14.58 -13.15 -7.90
N PRO A 35 -14.33 -13.66 -6.68
CA PRO A 35 -14.38 -12.84 -5.48
C PRO A 35 -13.52 -11.59 -5.68
N LYS A 36 -14.07 -10.43 -5.32
CA LYS A 36 -13.29 -9.21 -5.32
C LYS A 36 -12.25 -9.35 -4.20
N PRO A 37 -10.96 -9.09 -4.46
CA PRO A 37 -9.93 -9.12 -3.43
C PRO A 37 -10.35 -8.21 -2.27
N ASP A 38 -10.39 -8.76 -1.07
CA ASP A 38 -10.58 -7.97 0.13
C ASP A 38 -9.22 -7.45 0.60
N PHE A 39 -8.87 -6.25 0.13
CA PHE A 39 -7.61 -5.61 0.52
C PHE A 39 -7.56 -5.21 2.00
N THR A 40 -8.67 -5.32 2.75
CA THR A 40 -8.67 -5.09 4.20
C THR A 40 -8.04 -6.25 4.97
N VAL A 41 -7.97 -7.45 4.37
CA VAL A 41 -7.43 -8.68 4.98
C VAL A 41 -5.96 -8.94 4.59
N THR A 42 -5.35 -8.07 3.77
CA THR A 42 -3.93 -8.20 3.34
C THR A 42 -2.91 -8.05 4.47
N ARG A 43 -3.35 -7.95 5.72
CA ARG A 43 -2.48 -8.03 6.88
C ARG A 43 -2.22 -9.50 7.18
N SER A 44 -0.99 -9.97 6.94
CA SER A 44 -0.55 -11.27 7.49
C SER A 44 -0.85 -11.26 8.99
N GLU A 45 -1.56 -12.27 9.50
CA GLU A 45 -1.99 -12.36 10.90
C GLU A 45 -0.80 -12.20 11.89
N ASP A 46 0.43 -12.46 11.43
CA ASP A 46 1.68 -12.31 12.19
C ASP A 46 2.21 -10.87 12.34
N LYS A 47 1.71 -9.87 11.57
CA LYS A 47 2.23 -8.49 11.66
C LYS A 47 1.56 -7.72 12.80
N LYS A 48 2.28 -7.53 13.92
CA LYS A 48 1.87 -6.64 15.03
C LYS A 48 1.52 -5.23 14.52
N VAL A 49 0.37 -4.70 14.94
CA VAL A 49 -0.07 -3.34 14.62
C VAL A 49 0.76 -2.35 15.42
N ARG A 50 1.43 -1.43 14.72
CA ARG A 50 2.03 -0.23 15.30
C ARG A 50 1.25 0.97 14.79
N GLU A 51 0.52 1.60 15.69
CA GLU A 51 -0.32 2.75 15.34
C GLU A 51 0.54 4.01 15.13
N PRO A 52 0.13 4.90 14.20
CA PRO A 52 0.71 6.24 14.04
C PRO A 52 0.64 7.07 15.33
N ILE A 53 1.79 7.55 15.81
CA ILE A 53 1.89 8.33 17.05
C ILE A 53 2.15 9.80 16.74
N SER A 54 3.09 10.10 15.83
CA SER A 54 3.44 11.49 15.51
C SER A 54 2.40 12.16 14.62
N VAL A 55 2.41 13.49 14.60
CA VAL A 55 1.52 14.28 13.72
C VAL A 55 1.76 13.95 12.25
N SER A 56 3.02 13.80 11.85
CA SER A 56 3.40 13.42 10.48
C SER A 56 2.91 12.02 10.13
N GLU A 57 3.11 11.04 11.02
CA GLU A 57 2.63 9.67 10.83
C GLU A 57 1.11 9.62 10.69
N GLN A 58 0.36 10.33 11.55
CA GLN A 58 -1.10 10.37 11.52
C GLN A 58 -1.63 11.01 10.24
N ALA A 59 -1.04 12.12 9.80
CA ALA A 59 -1.42 12.80 8.57
C ALA A 59 -1.14 11.94 7.33
N ILE A 60 0.03 11.30 7.25
CA ILE A 60 0.36 10.39 6.15
C ILE A 60 -0.56 9.17 6.16
N ALA A 61 -0.85 8.59 7.34
CA ALA A 61 -1.79 7.50 7.48
C ALA A 61 -3.20 7.90 7.01
N GLY A 62 -3.65 9.12 7.30
CA GLY A 62 -4.90 9.67 6.78
C GLY A 62 -4.93 9.73 5.25
N ILE A 63 -3.88 10.29 4.63
CA ILE A 63 -3.74 10.33 3.17
C ILE A 63 -3.82 8.92 2.56
N TRP A 64 -3.17 7.93 3.19
CA TRP A 64 -3.19 6.55 2.72
C TRP A 64 -4.58 5.92 2.83
N LYS A 65 -5.28 6.11 3.96
CA LYS A 65 -6.65 5.62 4.13
C LYS A 65 -7.58 6.18 3.06
N ASP A 66 -7.48 7.47 2.78
CA ASP A 66 -8.33 8.13 1.77
C ASP A 66 -8.04 7.63 0.35
N LEU A 67 -6.77 7.42 0.02
CA LEU A 67 -6.37 6.99 -1.32
C LEU A 67 -6.63 5.50 -1.58
N LEU A 68 -6.47 4.66 -0.56
CA LEU A 68 -6.58 3.20 -0.66
C LEU A 68 -7.96 2.66 -0.25
N GLY A 69 -8.76 3.46 0.46
CA GLY A 69 -10.06 3.02 1.00
C GLY A 69 -9.94 2.01 2.15
N VAL A 70 -8.83 2.03 2.89
CA VAL A 70 -8.56 1.10 4.00
C VAL A 70 -8.88 1.72 5.35
N LYS A 71 -9.26 0.91 6.34
CA LYS A 71 -9.63 1.38 7.69
C LYS A 71 -8.42 1.60 8.60
N LEU A 72 -7.40 0.76 8.45
CA LEU A 72 -6.23 0.70 9.32
C LEU A 72 -4.95 0.78 8.48
N VAL A 73 -3.99 1.58 8.94
CA VAL A 73 -2.64 1.67 8.37
C VAL A 73 -1.66 1.64 9.54
N SER A 74 -0.69 0.72 9.48
CA SER A 74 0.38 0.54 10.46
C SER A 74 1.65 1.27 10.02
N LEU A 75 2.53 1.61 10.98
CA LEU A 75 3.83 2.24 10.69
C LEU A 75 4.73 1.42 9.74
N ASP A 76 4.62 0.10 9.79
CA ASP A 76 5.41 -0.87 8.98
C ASP A 76 4.73 -1.29 7.68
N ASP A 77 3.61 -0.67 7.33
CA ASP A 77 2.92 -0.98 6.09
C ASP A 77 3.61 -0.27 4.91
N ASN A 78 3.72 -1.00 3.81
CA ASN A 78 4.12 -0.43 2.53
C ASN A 78 2.87 -0.10 1.73
N PHE A 79 2.90 1.01 1.02
CA PHE A 79 1.75 1.49 0.23
C PHE A 79 1.26 0.45 -0.79
N PHE A 80 2.18 -0.27 -1.42
CA PHE A 80 1.89 -1.31 -2.44
C PHE A 80 1.30 -2.59 -1.85
N ASP A 81 1.66 -2.92 -0.61
CA ASP A 81 1.11 -4.09 0.08
C ASP A 81 -0.38 -3.88 0.41
N LEU A 82 -0.79 -2.61 0.58
CA LEU A 82 -2.18 -2.21 0.83
C LEU A 82 -2.99 -1.93 -0.45
N GLY A 83 -2.46 -2.26 -1.64
CA GLY A 83 -3.15 -2.07 -2.91
C GLY A 83 -2.79 -0.77 -3.66
N GLY A 84 -1.76 -0.06 -3.20
CA GLY A 84 -1.21 1.10 -3.90
C GLY A 84 -0.63 0.75 -5.27
N HIS A 85 -0.75 1.67 -6.22
CA HIS A 85 -0.20 1.54 -7.58
C HIS A 85 0.22 2.91 -8.13
N SER A 86 0.89 2.94 -9.29
CA SER A 86 1.59 4.13 -9.81
C SER A 86 0.78 5.44 -9.79
N LEU A 87 -0.48 5.41 -10.22
CA LEU A 87 -1.35 6.59 -10.20
C LEU A 87 -1.66 7.07 -8.77
N LEU A 88 -1.94 6.14 -7.84
CA LEU A 88 -2.17 6.48 -6.45
C LEU A 88 -0.88 6.97 -5.78
N THR A 89 0.28 6.42 -6.15
CA THR A 89 1.59 6.87 -5.66
C THR A 89 1.86 8.32 -6.04
N LEU A 90 1.56 8.71 -7.28
CA LEU A 90 1.70 10.11 -7.71
C LEU A 90 0.76 11.05 -6.95
N LYS A 91 -0.49 10.64 -6.72
CA LYS A 91 -1.45 11.42 -5.91
C LYS A 91 -1.00 11.55 -4.46
N MET A 92 -0.50 10.46 -3.88
CA MET A 92 0.06 10.44 -2.53
C MET A 92 1.25 11.41 -2.43
N LEU A 93 2.18 11.36 -3.39
CA LEU A 93 3.34 12.25 -3.43
C LEU A 93 2.96 13.72 -3.47
N SER A 94 2.01 14.09 -4.34
CA SER A 94 1.50 15.47 -4.44
C SER A 94 0.92 15.94 -3.10
N ARG A 95 0.04 15.13 -2.50
CA ARG A 95 -0.61 15.47 -1.22
C ARG A 95 0.38 15.61 -0.07
N ILE A 96 1.39 14.75 0.01
CA ILE A 96 2.42 14.84 1.06
C ILE A 96 3.26 16.11 0.84
N ASN A 97 3.72 16.37 -0.38
CA ASN A 97 4.51 17.56 -0.67
C ASN A 97 3.73 18.86 -0.39
N GLU A 98 2.44 18.91 -0.74
CA GLU A 98 1.56 20.04 -0.43
C GLU A 98 1.31 20.19 1.08
N SER A 99 0.99 19.10 1.79
CA SER A 99 0.62 19.15 3.21
C SER A 99 1.79 19.54 4.12
N PHE A 100 3.01 19.15 3.74
CA PHE A 100 4.20 19.36 4.56
C PHE A 100 5.19 20.38 3.96
N ALA A 101 4.82 21.05 2.86
CA ALA A 101 5.68 21.96 2.12
C ALA A 101 7.08 21.37 1.82
N LYS A 102 7.12 20.08 1.47
CA LYS A 102 8.35 19.34 1.11
C LYS A 102 8.40 19.05 -0.39
N ASN A 103 9.57 18.62 -0.85
CA ASN A 103 9.80 18.22 -2.23
C ASN A 103 10.40 16.81 -2.31
N LEU A 104 9.67 15.84 -1.74
CA LEU A 104 10.06 14.43 -1.79
C LEU A 104 10.07 13.94 -3.23
N LYS A 105 10.97 13.00 -3.55
CA LYS A 105 11.04 12.39 -4.88
C LYS A 105 10.27 11.09 -4.89
N LEU A 106 9.69 10.76 -6.05
CA LEU A 106 8.99 9.50 -6.27
C LEU A 106 9.85 8.28 -5.90
N ARG A 107 11.15 8.34 -6.17
CA ARG A 107 12.08 7.23 -5.86
C ARG A 107 12.13 6.90 -4.37
N ASP A 108 12.03 7.91 -3.51
CA ASP A 108 12.21 7.78 -2.07
C ASP A 108 10.98 7.08 -1.45
N ILE A 109 9.77 7.43 -1.92
CA ILE A 109 8.51 6.86 -1.43
C ILE A 109 8.20 5.46 -1.98
N LEU A 110 8.79 5.06 -3.12
CA LEU A 110 8.48 3.77 -3.75
C LEU A 110 8.95 2.55 -2.95
N THR A 111 9.97 2.73 -2.11
CA THR A 111 10.59 1.65 -1.33
C THR A 111 10.42 1.81 0.17
N ALA A 112 9.77 2.90 0.60
CA ALA A 112 9.62 3.27 1.99
C ALA A 112 8.28 2.78 2.58
N ASN A 113 8.31 2.41 3.86
CA ASN A 113 7.11 2.23 4.67
C ASN A 113 6.63 3.57 5.25
N LEU A 114 5.45 3.58 5.87
CA LEU A 114 4.88 4.81 6.42
C LEU A 114 5.81 5.54 7.39
N SER A 115 6.44 4.82 8.31
CA SER A 115 7.37 5.42 9.29
C SER A 115 8.57 6.10 8.62
N GLN A 116 9.13 5.47 7.58
CA GLN A 116 10.23 6.04 6.81
C GLN A 116 9.82 7.31 6.06
N ILE A 117 8.61 7.34 5.49
CA ILE A 117 8.10 8.54 4.81
C ILE A 117 7.86 9.66 5.83
N ALA A 118 7.32 9.36 7.01
CA ALA A 118 7.17 10.34 8.09
C ALA A 118 8.52 10.93 8.51
N GLN A 119 9.54 10.08 8.70
CA GLN A 119 10.89 10.53 9.01
C GLN A 119 11.49 11.44 7.93
N MET A 120 11.27 11.14 6.64
CA MET A 120 11.75 11.98 5.55
C MET A 120 11.12 13.38 5.57
N VAL A 121 9.85 13.46 5.94
CA VAL A 121 9.14 14.73 6.09
C VAL A 121 9.67 15.51 7.28
N ASP A 122 9.88 14.84 8.42
CA ASP A 122 10.35 15.48 9.65
C ASP A 122 11.81 15.94 9.55
N GLN A 123 12.69 15.17 8.89
CA GLN A 123 14.12 15.49 8.74
C GLN A 123 14.40 16.66 7.78
N GLY A 124 13.45 16.99 6.90
CA GLY A 124 13.60 18.08 5.94
C GLY A 124 13.52 19.49 6.56
N GLU A 125 13.38 19.65 7.88
CA GLU A 125 13.43 20.96 8.55
C GLU A 125 14.85 21.52 8.73
N SER A 126 15.91 20.75 8.42
CA SER A 126 17.30 21.12 8.76
C SER A 126 18.15 21.74 7.63
N GLN A 127 17.56 22.27 6.55
CA GLN A 127 18.34 23.07 5.59
C GLN A 127 17.67 24.44 5.40
N SER A 128 18.03 25.32 6.34
CA SER A 128 17.96 26.78 6.19
C SER A 128 19.10 27.31 5.33
#